data_AF-A0A917MWY3-F1
#
_entry.id   AF-A0A917MWY3-F1
#
_cell.length_a   1.000
_cell.length_b   1.000
_cell.length_c   1.000
_cell.angle_alpha   90.00
_cell.angle_beta   90.00
_cell.angle_gamma   90.00
#
_symmetry.space_group_name_H-M   'P 1'
#
loop_
_entity.id
_entity.type
_entity.pdbx_description
1 polymer ?
#
loop_
_entity_poly.entity_id
_entity_poly.type
_entity_poly.pdbx_seq_one_letter_code
_entity_poly.pdbx_strand_id
1 'polypeptide(L)'
;MGSITKKDQTANTALDRARRIAIHPPPDPVITGPFAITINESATGNAYVGYSPCACSIRVTNTPAADVQVTLQNRNTAAGGQVQFRTTYAGAAQDTLSLTLPAGGAAVTFFIGGKPGFASTQDQDGGIAVLANGTSTRLHEKTLMVRVRKNANTLTAEERDRFLYAFSDLNRRSGGNLYEPFLDSHDLAADPEIHRRPAFLPWHRAFILDLERSLQEIDPSVALPYWKFDEPAPNVFTPDFMGGEPINAGRVTINETNPLRVWSARGSTGIARRPLFTTATSGGIVMAEADVMTLGATFTDFRIMENDPHGAAHVSFEGTITDPGTASGDPLFFMLHCNVDRLWAKWQMLRNLFTATDVNAYAPTPTTRPIGDAPGDTMWPWNGVTGSPRPSSAPGGAMPQLAFTSKPSPQVTVGETIDYLGKTQGNSNFFNYDDLPFV
;
A
#
# COMPACT_ATOMS: atom_id res chain seq x y z
N MET A 1 22.05 4.39 -40.16
CA MET A 1 22.70 5.46 -39.36
C MET A 1 22.07 6.78 -39.75
N GLY A 2 21.69 7.60 -38.75
CA GLY A 2 20.98 8.87 -38.90
C GLY A 2 19.98 9.05 -37.76
N SER A 3 20.45 9.11 -36.51
CA SER A 3 20.66 10.36 -35.74
C SER A 3 19.35 11.09 -35.45
N ILE A 4 18.71 10.74 -34.32
CA ILE A 4 17.71 11.58 -33.67
C ILE A 4 18.49 12.60 -32.83
N THR A 5 18.62 13.81 -33.35
CA THR A 5 19.23 14.93 -32.63
C THR A 5 18.30 15.44 -31.54
N LYS A 6 18.82 15.42 -30.30
CA LYS A 6 18.34 16.21 -29.17
C LYS A 6 18.19 17.68 -29.57
N LYS A 7 16.96 18.19 -29.64
CA LYS A 7 16.56 19.54 -29.18
C LYS A 7 15.08 19.75 -29.49
N ASP A 8 14.25 19.55 -28.47
CA ASP A 8 13.28 20.58 -28.13
C ASP A 8 13.28 20.78 -26.63
N GLN A 9 13.81 21.94 -26.25
CA GLN A 9 13.93 22.42 -24.88
C GLN A 9 12.64 23.19 -24.55
N THR A 10 11.70 22.53 -23.89
CA THR A 10 10.94 23.15 -22.80
C THR A 10 11.20 22.33 -21.56
N ALA A 11 12.37 22.53 -20.99
CA ALA A 11 12.73 22.01 -19.68
C ALA A 11 11.91 22.76 -18.60
N ASN A 12 10.80 22.15 -18.15
CA ASN A 12 10.13 22.35 -16.85
C ASN A 12 8.69 21.82 -16.91
N THR A 13 8.48 20.54 -17.22
CA THR A 13 7.17 19.94 -16.92
C THR A 13 7.15 19.45 -15.47
N ALA A 14 5.98 19.50 -14.84
CA ALA A 14 5.67 18.82 -13.57
C ALA A 14 6.26 17.40 -13.49
N LEU A 15 6.08 16.66 -14.60
CA LEU A 15 6.53 15.28 -14.77
C LEU A 15 8.05 15.16 -14.75
N ASP A 16 8.79 16.12 -15.32
CA ASP A 16 10.26 16.11 -15.26
C ASP A 16 10.79 16.45 -13.86
N ARG A 17 10.10 17.31 -13.10
CA ARG A 17 10.46 17.60 -11.69
C ARG A 17 10.17 16.39 -10.80
N ALA A 18 9.01 15.75 -10.96
CA ALA A 18 8.66 14.54 -10.21
C ALA A 18 9.53 13.32 -10.60
N ARG A 19 9.88 13.17 -11.89
CA ARG A 19 10.88 12.18 -12.36
C ARG A 19 12.25 12.35 -11.71
N ARG A 20 12.66 13.59 -11.42
CA ARG A 20 13.92 13.88 -10.73
C ARG A 20 13.88 13.59 -9.23
N ILE A 21 12.70 13.68 -8.60
CA ILE A 21 12.48 13.29 -7.19
C ILE A 21 12.47 11.75 -7.05
N ALA A 22 11.96 11.03 -8.06
CA ALA A 22 12.00 9.57 -8.14
C ALA A 22 13.43 9.01 -8.33
N ILE A 23 14.39 9.85 -8.75
CA ILE A 23 15.82 9.51 -8.69
C ILE A 23 16.29 9.97 -7.30
N HIS A 24 16.15 9.07 -6.33
CA HIS A 24 16.46 9.29 -4.92
C HIS A 24 17.79 10.04 -4.71
N PRO A 25 17.91 10.92 -3.69
CA PRO A 25 19.22 11.38 -3.26
C PRO A 25 20.13 10.16 -3.06
N PRO A 26 21.43 10.23 -3.40
CA PRO A 26 22.31 9.08 -3.26
C PRO A 26 22.21 8.58 -1.82
N PRO A 27 22.00 7.27 -1.60
CA PRO A 27 21.87 6.73 -0.26
C PRO A 27 23.08 7.17 0.55
N ASP A 28 22.86 7.59 1.80
CA ASP A 28 23.94 7.92 2.72
C ASP A 28 25.00 6.80 2.65
N PRO A 29 26.31 7.12 2.67
CA PRO A 29 27.36 6.13 2.57
C PRO A 29 27.16 4.98 3.57
N VAL A 30 27.29 3.74 3.11
CA VAL A 30 27.18 2.54 3.94
C VAL A 30 28.56 2.01 4.29
N ILE A 31 28.70 1.50 5.52
CA ILE A 31 29.88 0.74 5.92
C ILE A 31 29.75 -0.68 5.35
N THR A 32 30.76 -1.17 4.64
CA THR A 32 30.75 -2.51 4.05
C THR A 32 31.85 -3.37 4.68
N GLY A 33 31.44 -4.34 5.50
CA GLY A 33 32.29 -5.41 6.02
C GLY A 33 31.98 -6.79 5.40
N PRO A 34 32.58 -7.88 5.90
CA PRO A 34 32.42 -9.24 5.39
C PRO A 34 31.09 -9.88 5.81
N PHE A 35 29.98 -9.17 5.59
CA PHE A 35 28.63 -9.61 5.92
C PHE A 35 27.74 -9.53 4.68
N ALA A 36 26.78 -10.43 4.58
CA ALA A 36 25.69 -10.34 3.63
C ALA A 36 24.38 -10.40 4.40
N ILE A 37 23.55 -9.37 4.23
CA ILE A 37 22.22 -9.28 4.82
C ILE A 37 21.18 -9.37 3.70
N THR A 38 20.23 -10.28 3.83
CA THR A 38 19.02 -10.33 3.01
C THR A 38 17.86 -9.81 3.82
N ILE A 39 17.16 -8.79 3.31
CA ILE A 39 15.96 -8.22 3.95
C ILE A 39 14.81 -8.51 3.02
N ASN A 40 13.82 -9.28 3.50
CA ASN A 40 12.61 -9.59 2.74
C ASN A 40 12.93 -10.10 1.32
N GLU A 41 13.72 -11.18 1.21
CA GLU A 41 14.17 -11.77 -0.06
C GLU A 41 15.10 -10.87 -0.93
N SER A 42 15.26 -9.59 -0.59
CA SER A 42 16.18 -8.67 -1.27
C SER A 42 17.61 -8.81 -0.75
N ALA A 43 18.44 -9.56 -1.48
CA ALA A 43 19.87 -9.70 -1.20
C ALA A 43 20.68 -8.47 -1.67
N THR A 44 20.27 -7.84 -2.77
CA THR A 44 20.96 -6.71 -3.41
C THR A 44 20.00 -5.57 -3.72
N GLY A 45 20.45 -4.32 -3.61
CA GLY A 45 19.62 -3.15 -3.91
C GLY A 45 18.67 -2.77 -2.77
N ASN A 46 17.62 -2.03 -3.13
CA ASN A 46 16.67 -1.47 -2.17
C ASN A 46 15.87 -2.59 -1.46
N ALA A 47 15.52 -2.35 -0.21
CA ALA A 47 14.72 -3.25 0.59
C ALA A 47 13.53 -2.48 1.18
N TYR A 48 12.33 -3.08 1.10
CA TYR A 48 11.09 -2.46 1.56
C TYR A 48 10.42 -3.38 2.57
N VAL A 49 10.03 -2.80 3.70
CA VAL A 49 9.34 -3.49 4.79
C VAL A 49 8.14 -2.68 5.26
N GLY A 50 7.14 -3.36 5.82
CA GLY A 50 6.03 -2.72 6.53
C GLY A 50 6.23 -2.79 8.05
N TYR A 51 5.18 -2.52 8.82
CA TYR A 51 5.16 -2.80 10.27
C TYR A 51 5.04 -4.30 10.58
N SER A 52 4.46 -5.09 9.68
CA SER A 52 4.42 -6.55 9.84
C SER A 52 5.83 -7.14 9.76
N PRO A 53 6.19 -8.13 10.60
CA PRO A 53 7.47 -8.80 10.52
C PRO A 53 7.71 -9.42 9.14
N CYS A 54 8.93 -9.27 8.61
CA CYS A 54 9.41 -9.97 7.43
C CYS A 54 10.68 -10.76 7.76
N ALA A 55 10.84 -11.92 7.12
CA ALA A 55 12.02 -12.74 7.29
C ALA A 55 13.26 -12.04 6.71
N CYS A 56 14.36 -12.09 7.47
CA CYS A 56 15.66 -11.59 7.10
C CYS A 56 16.72 -12.66 7.37
N SER A 57 17.87 -12.55 6.73
CA SER A 57 19.02 -13.39 7.07
C SER A 57 20.31 -12.61 7.04
N ILE A 58 21.27 -13.04 7.85
CA ILE A 58 22.63 -12.51 7.89
C ILE A 58 23.63 -13.65 7.90
N ARG A 59 24.73 -13.50 7.17
CA ARG A 59 25.89 -14.41 7.22
C ARG A 59 27.20 -13.67 7.08
N VAL A 60 28.27 -14.29 7.56
CA VAL A 60 29.65 -13.83 7.32
C VAL A 60 30.13 -14.39 5.97
N THR A 61 30.65 -13.54 5.09
CA THR A 61 30.98 -13.93 3.69
C THR A 61 32.38 -14.50 3.50
N ASN A 62 33.30 -14.27 4.45
CA ASN A 62 34.67 -14.77 4.38
C ASN A 62 34.88 -16.13 5.07
N THR A 63 33.80 -16.84 5.42
CA THR A 63 33.84 -18.19 6.03
C THR A 63 34.75 -18.27 7.27
N PRO A 64 34.32 -17.65 8.39
CA PRO A 64 35.14 -17.58 9.60
C PRO A 64 35.37 -18.97 10.20
N ALA A 65 36.55 -19.20 10.80
CA ALA A 65 36.89 -20.47 11.43
C ALA A 65 36.20 -20.70 12.78
N ALA A 66 35.65 -19.64 13.39
CA ALA A 66 34.92 -19.66 14.65
C ALA A 66 33.63 -18.84 14.52
N ASP A 67 32.70 -19.07 15.44
CA ASP A 67 31.46 -18.30 15.52
C ASP A 67 31.76 -16.81 15.75
N VAL A 68 31.00 -15.95 15.09
CA VAL A 68 31.13 -14.49 15.18
C VAL A 68 29.92 -13.94 15.90
N GLN A 69 30.14 -13.30 17.05
CA GLN A 69 29.10 -12.60 17.80
C GLN A 69 28.91 -11.20 17.23
N VAL A 70 27.66 -10.82 16.95
CA VAL A 70 27.30 -9.48 16.47
C VAL A 70 26.04 -8.96 17.16
N THR A 71 25.86 -7.65 17.15
CA THR A 71 24.61 -6.99 17.54
C THR A 71 24.04 -6.23 16.35
N LEU A 72 22.76 -6.47 16.03
CA LEU A 72 22.01 -5.70 15.05
C LEU A 72 21.30 -4.54 15.74
N GLN A 73 21.27 -3.38 15.08
CA GLN A 73 20.50 -2.22 15.51
C GLN A 73 20.08 -1.36 14.31
N ASN A 74 19.23 -0.36 14.55
CA ASN A 74 18.94 0.66 13.56
C ASN A 74 20.19 1.46 13.15
N ARG A 75 20.35 1.68 11.84
CA ARG A 75 21.45 2.46 11.27
C ARG A 75 21.42 3.92 11.72
N ASN A 76 20.24 4.52 11.79
CA ASN A 76 20.05 5.88 12.25
C ASN A 76 18.83 5.94 13.17
N THR A 77 19.04 6.22 14.45
CA THR A 77 17.96 6.35 15.44
C THR A 77 17.37 7.75 15.52
N ALA A 78 17.93 8.72 14.77
CA ALA A 78 17.44 10.09 14.67
C ALA A 78 16.59 10.34 13.41
N ALA A 79 16.51 9.38 12.48
CA ALA A 79 15.71 9.46 11.26
C ALA A 79 14.48 8.53 11.30
N GLY A 80 13.63 8.65 10.29
CA GLY A 80 12.61 7.65 9.96
C GLY A 80 13.23 6.36 9.42
N GLY A 81 12.39 5.38 9.07
CA GLY A 81 12.83 4.08 8.57
C GLY A 81 13.38 3.14 9.65
N GLN A 82 13.01 3.35 10.92
CA GLN A 82 13.46 2.48 12.01
C GLN A 82 12.68 1.18 12.03
N VAL A 83 13.35 0.09 12.41
CA VAL A 83 12.79 -1.25 12.57
C VAL A 83 12.95 -1.75 13.99
N GLN A 84 12.16 -2.75 14.34
CA GLN A 84 12.29 -3.57 15.53
C GLN A 84 12.64 -5.00 15.12
N PHE A 85 13.52 -5.63 15.86
CA PHE A 85 14.04 -6.96 15.60
C PHE A 85 13.29 -8.02 16.41
N ARG A 86 13.16 -9.22 15.85
CA ARG A 86 12.54 -10.39 16.49
C ARG A 86 13.33 -11.66 16.12
N THR A 87 13.34 -12.65 17.01
CA THR A 87 13.95 -13.97 16.74
C THR A 87 13.01 -14.91 16.00
N THR A 88 11.70 -14.74 16.17
CA THR A 88 10.64 -15.45 15.47
C THR A 88 9.59 -14.46 14.99
N TYR A 89 8.75 -14.86 14.03
CA TYR A 89 7.71 -14.00 13.47
C TYR A 89 6.80 -13.37 14.55
N ALA A 90 6.34 -14.20 15.50
CA ALA A 90 5.47 -13.78 16.60
C ALA A 90 6.23 -13.43 17.91
N GLY A 91 7.56 -13.47 17.90
CA GLY A 91 8.39 -13.21 19.08
C GLY A 91 8.39 -11.72 19.45
N ALA A 92 8.73 -11.37 20.69
CA ALA A 92 8.73 -9.98 21.15
C ALA A 92 9.68 -9.07 20.33
N ALA A 93 9.22 -7.84 20.05
CA ALA A 93 10.01 -6.79 19.41
C ALA A 93 11.13 -6.28 20.32
N GLN A 94 12.29 -6.01 19.73
CA GLN A 94 13.48 -5.51 20.41
C GLN A 94 14.12 -4.39 19.58
N ASP A 95 14.72 -3.40 20.23
CA ASP A 95 15.44 -2.31 19.53
C ASP A 95 16.82 -2.77 19.00
N THR A 96 17.38 -3.83 19.59
CA THR A 96 18.63 -4.46 19.16
C THR A 96 18.49 -5.98 19.20
N LEU A 97 19.26 -6.70 18.39
CA LEU A 97 19.28 -8.17 18.40
C LEU A 97 20.71 -8.71 18.36
N SER A 98 21.11 -9.43 19.41
CA SER A 98 22.39 -10.14 19.43
C SER A 98 22.26 -11.49 18.74
N LEU A 99 23.21 -11.80 17.87
CA LEU A 99 23.24 -13.02 17.08
C LEU A 99 24.62 -13.69 17.13
N THR A 100 24.62 -15.02 17.22
CA THR A 100 25.79 -15.87 16.97
C THR A 100 25.76 -16.29 15.51
N LEU A 101 26.70 -15.78 14.69
CA LEU A 101 26.85 -16.20 13.30
C LEU A 101 27.80 -17.41 13.24
N PRO A 102 27.38 -18.57 12.71
CA PRO A 102 28.18 -19.79 12.76
C PRO A 102 29.52 -19.70 12.03
N ALA A 103 30.52 -20.41 12.56
CA ALA A 103 31.70 -20.81 11.81
C ALA A 103 31.29 -21.42 10.45
N GLY A 104 32.10 -21.21 9.41
CA GLY A 104 31.79 -21.67 8.06
C GLY A 104 30.74 -20.82 7.32
N GLY A 105 30.20 -19.76 7.92
CA GLY A 105 29.43 -18.73 7.21
C GLY A 105 27.99 -19.13 6.84
N ALA A 106 27.39 -20.05 7.59
CA ALA A 106 25.96 -20.35 7.45
C ALA A 106 25.09 -19.12 7.80
N ALA A 107 23.95 -18.99 7.13
CA ALA A 107 23.03 -17.87 7.37
C ALA A 107 22.19 -18.09 8.63
N VAL A 108 22.00 -17.02 9.39
CA VAL A 108 21.11 -16.95 10.55
C VAL A 108 19.87 -16.16 10.18
N THR A 109 18.71 -16.74 10.40
CA THR A 109 17.41 -16.09 10.17
C THR A 109 17.00 -15.26 11.38
N PHE A 110 16.45 -14.10 11.11
CA PHE A 110 15.79 -13.23 12.09
C PHE A 110 14.63 -12.51 11.40
N PHE A 111 13.85 -11.72 12.14
CA PHE A 111 12.73 -10.98 11.60
C PHE A 111 12.85 -9.51 11.96
N ILE A 112 12.36 -8.64 11.09
CA ILE A 112 12.22 -7.21 11.37
C ILE A 112 10.82 -6.74 10.97
N GLY A 113 10.27 -5.80 11.72
CA GLY A 113 9.10 -5.01 11.32
C GLY A 113 9.39 -3.54 11.60
N GLY A 114 8.79 -2.62 10.85
CA GLY A 114 8.95 -1.20 11.09
C GLY A 114 8.51 -0.78 12.50
N LYS A 115 9.24 0.16 13.11
CA LYS A 115 8.95 0.70 14.43
C LYS A 115 7.81 1.73 14.32
N PRO A 116 6.68 1.54 15.01
CA PRO A 116 5.56 2.48 14.95
C PRO A 116 5.99 3.92 15.29
N GLY A 117 5.54 4.89 14.49
CA GLY A 117 5.91 6.29 14.62
C GLY A 117 7.23 6.69 13.94
N PHE A 118 7.96 5.74 13.36
CA PHE A 118 9.24 5.97 12.69
C PHE A 118 9.25 5.40 11.26
N ALA A 119 8.11 5.44 10.56
CA ALA A 119 8.06 5.09 9.15
C ALA A 119 9.00 5.98 8.32
N SER A 120 9.46 5.47 7.18
CA SER A 120 10.31 6.22 6.26
C SER A 120 9.57 7.42 5.67
N THR A 121 10.34 8.47 5.37
CA THR A 121 9.90 9.65 4.62
C THR A 121 10.56 9.72 3.24
N GLN A 122 11.73 9.10 3.10
CA GLN A 122 12.47 8.97 1.86
C GLN A 122 12.84 7.51 1.60
N ASP A 123 13.09 7.16 0.34
CA ASP A 123 13.61 5.83 0.05
C ASP A 123 14.99 5.66 0.71
N GLN A 124 15.24 4.47 1.25
CA GLN A 124 16.53 4.10 1.87
C GLN A 124 17.00 4.98 3.03
N ASP A 125 16.12 5.77 3.66
CA ASP A 125 16.46 6.58 4.85
C ASP A 125 16.67 5.74 6.13
N GLY A 126 16.19 4.49 6.13
CA GLY A 126 16.34 3.52 7.19
C GLY A 126 17.51 2.56 6.99
N GLY A 127 17.64 1.60 7.90
CA GLY A 127 18.61 0.51 7.71
C GLY A 127 18.98 -0.26 8.97
N ILE A 128 19.71 -1.35 8.76
CA ILE A 128 20.30 -2.19 9.81
C ILE A 128 21.80 -1.94 9.83
N ALA A 129 22.37 -1.73 11.02
CA ALA A 129 23.80 -1.75 11.28
C ALA A 129 24.18 -3.02 12.04
N VAL A 130 25.27 -3.66 11.61
CA VAL A 130 25.92 -4.78 12.28
C VAL A 130 27.06 -4.22 13.12
N LEU A 131 27.04 -4.45 14.42
CA LEU A 131 28.06 -3.99 15.36
C LEU A 131 28.89 -5.17 15.86
N ALA A 132 30.16 -4.89 16.14
CA ALA A 132 31.00 -5.81 16.90
C ALA A 132 30.41 -5.98 18.32
N ASN A 133 30.28 -7.24 18.76
CA ASN A 133 29.61 -7.58 20.02
C ASN A 133 30.13 -6.77 21.21
N GLY A 134 29.20 -6.21 21.99
CA GLY A 134 29.51 -5.42 23.19
C GLY A 134 30.15 -4.05 22.93
N THR A 135 30.17 -3.56 21.69
CA THR A 135 30.77 -2.26 21.32
C THR A 135 29.83 -1.44 20.46
N SER A 136 30.18 -0.16 20.22
CA SER A 136 29.50 0.71 19.25
C SER A 136 30.14 0.68 17.85
N THR A 137 31.14 -0.18 17.62
CA THR A 137 31.88 -0.24 16.36
C THR A 137 31.02 -0.89 15.28
N ARG A 138 30.67 -0.12 14.25
CA ARG A 138 29.90 -0.59 13.09
C ARG A 138 30.81 -1.34 12.13
N LEU A 139 30.37 -2.52 11.70
CA LEU A 139 31.10 -3.43 10.82
C LEU A 139 30.48 -3.51 9.42
N HIS A 140 29.17 -3.38 9.31
CA HIS A 140 28.44 -3.43 8.04
C HIS A 140 27.08 -2.74 8.19
N GLU A 141 26.56 -2.18 7.11
CA GLU A 141 25.25 -1.55 7.08
C GLU A 141 24.47 -1.94 5.82
N LYS A 142 23.15 -2.06 5.95
CA LYS A 142 22.23 -2.23 4.83
C LYS A 142 21.07 -1.26 4.95
N THR A 143 20.80 -0.49 3.90
CA THR A 143 19.67 0.45 3.83
C THR A 143 18.36 -0.28 3.58
N LEU A 144 17.26 0.35 4.00
CA LEU A 144 15.89 -0.10 3.73
C LEU A 144 14.92 1.09 3.79
N MET A 145 13.68 0.86 3.39
CA MET A 145 12.55 1.76 3.60
C MET A 145 11.43 1.06 4.39
N VAL A 146 10.94 1.70 5.44
CA VAL A 146 9.71 1.30 6.15
C VAL A 146 8.52 2.01 5.51
N ARG A 147 7.79 1.27 4.67
CA ARG A 147 6.69 1.77 3.86
C ARG A 147 5.35 1.45 4.51
N VAL A 148 4.54 2.49 4.73
CA VAL A 148 3.18 2.38 5.27
C VAL A 148 2.23 3.29 4.50
N ARG A 149 0.96 2.91 4.43
CA ARG A 149 -0.13 3.75 3.96
C ARG A 149 -0.36 4.84 4.99
N LYS A 150 -0.28 6.10 4.58
CA LYS A 150 -0.35 7.27 5.47
C LYS A 150 -1.62 8.06 5.27
N ASN A 151 -2.02 8.80 6.29
CA ASN A 151 -3.06 9.81 6.14
C ASN A 151 -2.62 10.83 5.08
N ALA A 152 -3.43 10.99 4.04
CA ALA A 152 -3.19 11.91 2.95
C ALA A 152 -2.99 13.37 3.41
N ASN A 153 -3.59 13.75 4.54
CA ASN A 153 -3.42 15.09 5.12
C ASN A 153 -2.01 15.36 5.65
N THR A 154 -1.24 14.33 5.98
CA THR A 154 0.05 14.45 6.67
C THR A 154 1.23 14.00 5.81
N LEU A 155 0.99 13.73 4.52
CA LEU A 155 2.07 13.45 3.58
C LEU A 155 3.03 14.64 3.50
N THR A 156 4.31 14.33 3.42
CA THR A 156 5.31 15.30 2.95
C THR A 156 5.07 15.61 1.47
N ALA A 157 5.57 16.76 1.01
CA ALA A 157 5.51 17.11 -0.42
C ALA A 157 6.17 16.04 -1.30
N GLU A 158 7.28 15.45 -0.84
CA GLU A 158 8.03 14.40 -1.56
C GLU A 158 7.22 13.11 -1.70
N GLU A 159 6.54 12.66 -0.64
CA GLU A 159 5.67 11.48 -0.71
C GLU A 159 4.47 11.70 -1.63
N ARG A 160 3.83 12.88 -1.52
CA ARG A 160 2.73 13.27 -2.41
C ARG A 160 3.19 13.25 -3.86
N ASP A 161 4.33 13.88 -4.16
CA ASP A 161 4.81 14.03 -5.54
C ASP A 161 5.20 12.69 -6.17
N ARG A 162 5.82 11.76 -5.40
CA ARG A 162 6.09 10.39 -5.86
C ARG A 162 4.80 9.62 -6.18
N PHE A 163 3.81 9.71 -5.30
CA PHE A 163 2.51 9.07 -5.52
C PHE A 163 1.80 9.64 -6.76
N LEU A 164 1.69 10.97 -6.88
CA LEU A 164 1.06 11.63 -8.03
C LEU A 164 1.75 11.28 -9.35
N TYR A 165 3.08 11.20 -9.35
CA TYR A 165 3.84 10.79 -10.52
C TYR A 165 3.53 9.36 -10.93
N ALA A 166 3.67 8.40 -10.01
CA ALA A 166 3.39 7.00 -10.31
C ALA A 166 1.95 6.80 -10.79
N PHE A 167 0.99 7.50 -10.18
CA PHE A 167 -0.41 7.38 -10.55
C PHE A 167 -0.72 7.98 -11.92
N SER A 168 -0.16 9.16 -12.21
CA SER A 168 -0.27 9.76 -13.54
C SER A 168 0.43 8.94 -14.63
N ASP A 169 1.58 8.32 -14.32
CA ASP A 169 2.30 7.47 -15.28
C ASP A 169 1.51 6.19 -15.55
N LEU A 170 0.93 5.55 -14.52
CA LEU A 170 0.03 4.40 -14.69
C LEU A 170 -1.17 4.73 -15.60
N ASN A 171 -1.76 5.91 -15.44
CA ASN A 171 -2.88 6.40 -16.26
C ASN A 171 -2.48 6.72 -17.71
N ARG A 172 -1.20 7.02 -18.00
CA ARG A 172 -0.78 7.62 -19.28
C ARG A 172 0.43 6.97 -19.96
N ARG A 173 0.92 5.83 -19.45
CA ARG A 173 2.16 5.21 -19.94
C ARG A 173 2.12 5.00 -21.46
N SER A 174 3.19 5.41 -22.13
CA SER A 174 3.37 5.18 -23.58
C SER A 174 3.49 3.67 -23.83
N GLY A 175 2.48 3.08 -24.48
CA GLY A 175 2.38 1.62 -24.70
C GLY A 175 1.00 1.02 -24.42
N GLY A 176 0.11 1.78 -23.76
CA GLY A 176 -1.27 1.38 -23.45
C GLY A 176 -1.71 1.97 -22.11
N ASN A 177 -3.01 2.26 -21.94
CA ASN A 177 -3.55 2.73 -20.66
C ASN A 177 -3.55 1.56 -19.65
N LEU A 178 -2.49 1.44 -18.83
CA LEU A 178 -2.39 0.42 -17.78
C LEU A 178 -3.42 0.62 -16.64
N TYR A 179 -4.09 1.78 -16.63
CA TYR A 179 -5.16 2.07 -15.70
C TYR A 179 -6.55 1.63 -16.19
N GLU A 180 -6.75 1.44 -17.51
CA GLU A 180 -8.05 1.01 -18.06
C GLU A 180 -8.56 -0.31 -17.43
N PRO A 181 -7.71 -1.32 -17.18
CA PRO A 181 -8.13 -2.49 -16.44
C PRO A 181 -8.80 -2.20 -15.10
N PHE A 182 -8.30 -1.23 -14.32
CA PHE A 182 -8.93 -0.86 -13.05
C PHE A 182 -10.32 -0.23 -13.26
N LEU A 183 -10.50 0.52 -14.35
CA LEU A 183 -11.81 1.04 -14.71
C LEU A 183 -12.78 -0.10 -15.02
N ASP A 184 -12.36 -1.04 -15.85
CA ASP A 184 -13.21 -2.15 -16.31
C ASP A 184 -13.45 -3.20 -15.22
N SER A 185 -12.54 -3.35 -14.25
CA SER A 185 -12.73 -4.20 -13.06
C SER A 185 -13.79 -3.67 -12.09
N HIS A 186 -14.24 -2.42 -12.24
CA HIS A 186 -15.23 -1.79 -11.38
C HIS A 186 -16.29 -1.04 -12.21
N ASP A 187 -16.71 -1.63 -13.32
CA ASP A 187 -17.84 -1.14 -14.09
C ASP A 187 -19.19 -1.69 -13.55
N LEU A 188 -20.30 -1.32 -14.19
CA LEU A 188 -21.62 -1.82 -13.77
C LEU A 188 -21.80 -3.33 -13.98
N ALA A 189 -21.06 -3.95 -14.91
CA ALA A 189 -21.13 -5.40 -15.11
C ALA A 189 -20.44 -6.15 -13.96
N ALA A 190 -19.41 -5.55 -13.36
CA ALA A 190 -18.69 -6.07 -12.20
C ALA A 190 -19.47 -5.97 -10.88
N ASP A 191 -20.47 -5.07 -10.77
CA ASP A 191 -21.21 -4.80 -9.53
C ASP A 191 -21.69 -6.05 -8.77
N PRO A 192 -22.29 -7.08 -9.43
CA PRO A 192 -22.74 -8.29 -8.75
C PRO A 192 -21.62 -9.14 -8.14
N GLU A 193 -20.37 -8.92 -8.54
CA GLU A 193 -19.19 -9.62 -7.99
C GLU A 193 -18.60 -8.95 -6.75
N ILE A 194 -19.03 -7.72 -6.45
CA ILE A 194 -18.34 -6.84 -5.50
C ILE A 194 -19.30 -6.43 -4.39
N HIS A 195 -20.42 -5.80 -4.76
CA HIS A 195 -21.26 -5.04 -3.83
C HIS A 195 -22.38 -5.89 -3.23
N ARG A 196 -22.83 -5.48 -2.04
CA ARG A 196 -23.93 -6.10 -1.26
C ARG A 196 -23.67 -7.57 -0.92
N ARG A 197 -22.39 -7.95 -0.86
CA ARG A 197 -21.90 -9.30 -0.60
C ARG A 197 -20.83 -9.27 0.49
N PRO A 198 -20.59 -10.39 1.20
CA PRO A 198 -19.47 -10.50 2.13
C PRO A 198 -18.11 -10.16 1.49
N ALA A 199 -17.95 -10.42 0.20
CA ALA A 199 -16.74 -10.15 -0.56
C ALA A 199 -16.39 -8.66 -0.73
N PHE A 200 -17.28 -7.71 -0.41
CA PHE A 200 -17.03 -6.27 -0.59
C PHE A 200 -15.69 -5.81 0.01
N LEU A 201 -15.44 -6.13 1.30
CA LEU A 201 -14.20 -5.73 1.99
C LEU A 201 -12.96 -6.49 1.45
N PRO A 202 -12.97 -7.84 1.34
CA PRO A 202 -11.90 -8.60 0.68
C PRO A 202 -11.54 -8.11 -0.73
N TRP A 203 -12.54 -7.90 -1.57
CA TRP A 203 -12.36 -7.54 -2.96
C TRP A 203 -11.71 -6.16 -3.09
N HIS A 204 -12.20 -5.17 -2.34
CA HIS A 204 -11.62 -3.83 -2.36
C HIS A 204 -10.20 -3.79 -1.76
N ARG A 205 -9.90 -4.60 -0.73
CA ARG A 205 -8.53 -4.76 -0.21
C ARG A 205 -7.59 -5.28 -1.31
N ALA A 206 -8.02 -6.30 -2.04
CA ALA A 206 -7.26 -6.83 -3.19
C ALA A 206 -7.11 -5.78 -4.29
N PHE A 207 -8.18 -5.01 -4.58
CA PHE A 207 -8.19 -4.00 -5.63
C PHE A 207 -7.24 -2.83 -5.38
N ILE A 208 -7.24 -2.28 -4.16
CA ILE A 208 -6.29 -1.22 -3.80
C ILE A 208 -4.85 -1.75 -3.68
N LEU A 209 -4.69 -3.03 -3.33
CA LEU A 209 -3.37 -3.66 -3.29
C LEU A 209 -2.80 -3.86 -4.69
N ASP A 210 -3.64 -4.28 -5.66
CA ASP A 210 -3.27 -4.36 -7.07
C ASP A 210 -2.80 -3.01 -7.61
N LEU A 211 -3.57 -1.94 -7.34
CA LEU A 211 -3.15 -0.59 -7.71
C LEU A 211 -1.81 -0.25 -7.06
N GLU A 212 -1.68 -0.46 -5.75
CA GLU A 212 -0.45 -0.17 -5.02
C GLU A 212 0.76 -0.93 -5.57
N ARG A 213 0.60 -2.20 -6.00
CA ARG A 213 1.68 -2.96 -6.66
C ARG A 213 2.01 -2.41 -8.04
N SER A 214 1.00 -2.08 -8.83
CA SER A 214 1.17 -1.46 -10.15
C SER A 214 1.90 -0.11 -10.07
N LEU A 215 1.62 0.69 -9.04
CA LEU A 215 2.37 1.93 -8.76
C LEU A 215 3.82 1.63 -8.34
N GLN A 216 4.05 0.54 -7.60
CA GLN A 216 5.38 0.13 -7.16
C GLN A 216 6.26 -0.44 -8.27
N GLU A 217 5.69 -0.91 -9.37
CA GLU A 217 6.45 -1.22 -10.59
C GLU A 217 7.00 0.05 -11.28
N ILE A 218 6.38 1.21 -11.03
CA ILE A 218 6.82 2.51 -11.54
C ILE A 218 7.79 3.18 -10.55
N ASP A 219 7.43 3.21 -9.27
CA ASP A 219 8.28 3.70 -8.16
C ASP A 219 8.10 2.79 -6.93
N PRO A 220 9.09 1.91 -6.64
CA PRO A 220 8.98 0.95 -5.54
C PRO A 220 8.84 1.58 -4.15
N SER A 221 9.14 2.87 -3.97
CA SER A 221 8.99 3.59 -2.71
C SER A 221 7.54 4.03 -2.41
N VAL A 222 6.65 3.98 -3.40
CA VAL A 222 5.26 4.47 -3.25
C VAL A 222 4.40 3.53 -2.40
N ALA A 223 3.66 4.10 -1.45
CA ALA A 223 2.54 3.48 -0.77
C ALA A 223 1.26 4.28 -1.05
N LEU A 224 0.11 3.60 -1.08
CA LEU A 224 -1.18 4.23 -1.32
C LEU A 224 -1.63 5.02 -0.06
N PRO A 225 -1.82 6.35 -0.14
CA PRO A 225 -2.35 7.11 0.99
C PRO A 225 -3.86 6.84 1.18
N TYR A 226 -4.35 7.03 2.39
CA TYR A 226 -5.78 7.00 2.70
C TYR A 226 -6.33 8.40 2.99
N TRP A 227 -7.58 8.63 2.63
CA TRP A 227 -8.30 9.86 3.00
C TRP A 227 -9.27 9.56 4.15
N LYS A 228 -9.03 10.14 5.33
CA LYS A 228 -9.94 10.08 6.47
C LYS A 228 -11.17 10.95 6.20
N PHE A 229 -12.18 10.34 5.60
CA PHE A 229 -13.37 11.04 5.13
C PHE A 229 -14.26 11.60 6.24
N ASP A 230 -14.08 11.18 7.49
CA ASP A 230 -14.83 11.70 8.65
C ASP A 230 -14.19 12.97 9.26
N GLU A 231 -13.02 13.38 8.75
CA GLU A 231 -12.25 14.52 9.23
C GLU A 231 -12.05 15.60 8.16
N PRO A 232 -11.77 16.86 8.55
CA PRO A 232 -11.32 17.89 7.61
C PRO A 232 -10.06 17.44 6.85
N ALA A 233 -9.99 17.80 5.57
CA ALA A 233 -8.92 17.42 4.66
C ALA A 233 -8.32 18.61 3.88
N PRO A 234 -7.79 19.63 4.59
CA PRO A 234 -7.29 20.86 3.97
C PRO A 234 -6.09 20.65 3.03
N ASN A 235 -5.37 19.53 3.17
CA ASN A 235 -4.20 19.24 2.35
C ASN A 235 -4.52 18.30 1.16
N VAL A 236 -5.64 17.57 1.22
CA VAL A 236 -6.05 16.62 0.17
C VAL A 236 -6.69 17.34 -1.02
N PHE A 237 -7.66 18.21 -0.73
CA PHE A 237 -8.48 18.89 -1.74
C PHE A 237 -7.85 20.22 -2.16
N THR A 238 -6.61 20.15 -2.64
CA THR A 238 -5.84 21.31 -3.12
C THR A 238 -5.45 21.14 -4.59
N PRO A 239 -5.23 22.23 -5.34
CA PRO A 239 -4.76 22.15 -6.72
C PRO A 239 -3.42 21.40 -6.91
N ASP A 240 -2.61 21.30 -5.86
CA ASP A 240 -1.34 20.57 -5.86
C ASP A 240 -1.48 19.07 -5.53
N PHE A 241 -2.65 18.61 -5.10
CA PHE A 241 -2.88 17.21 -4.75
C PHE A 241 -4.05 16.57 -5.50
N MET A 242 -5.17 16.25 -4.84
CA MET A 242 -6.31 15.59 -5.50
C MET A 242 -7.20 16.54 -6.30
N GLY A 243 -6.93 17.85 -6.26
CA GLY A 243 -7.70 18.88 -6.93
C GLY A 243 -8.51 19.72 -5.95
N GLY A 244 -8.44 21.04 -6.15
CA GLY A 244 -9.17 22.03 -5.36
C GLY A 244 -10.61 22.22 -5.83
N GLU A 245 -11.28 23.20 -5.21
CA GLU A 245 -12.67 23.57 -5.54
C GLU A 245 -12.90 23.67 -7.06
N PRO A 246 -14.01 23.09 -7.55
CA PRO A 246 -14.25 23.02 -8.98
C PRO A 246 -14.58 24.38 -9.58
N ILE A 247 -14.14 24.58 -10.82
CA ILE A 247 -14.54 25.72 -11.64
C ILE A 247 -15.93 25.49 -12.26
N ASN A 248 -16.47 26.49 -12.97
CA ASN A 248 -17.80 26.50 -13.60
C ASN A 248 -18.14 25.32 -14.54
N ALA A 249 -17.23 24.38 -14.77
CA ALA A 249 -17.42 23.16 -15.57
C ALA A 249 -17.55 21.87 -14.73
N GLY A 250 -17.61 21.95 -13.39
CA GLY A 250 -17.75 20.77 -12.51
C GLY A 250 -16.49 19.91 -12.42
N ARG A 251 -15.34 20.44 -12.84
CA ARG A 251 -14.03 19.79 -12.75
C ARG A 251 -13.19 20.48 -11.69
N VAL A 252 -12.44 19.68 -10.93
CA VAL A 252 -11.54 20.17 -9.89
C VAL A 252 -10.45 21.08 -10.48
N THR A 253 -10.01 22.06 -9.71
CA THR A 253 -8.88 22.91 -10.08
C THR A 253 -7.57 22.17 -9.85
N ILE A 254 -6.67 22.14 -10.85
CA ILE A 254 -5.37 21.45 -10.79
C ILE A 254 -4.26 22.42 -11.23
N ASN A 255 -3.19 22.52 -10.44
CA ASN A 255 -2.03 23.35 -10.78
C ASN A 255 -1.22 22.76 -11.95
N GLU A 256 -0.50 23.61 -12.69
CA GLU A 256 0.34 23.19 -13.81
C GLU A 256 1.43 22.18 -13.41
N THR A 257 1.87 22.25 -12.14
CA THR A 257 2.88 21.39 -11.52
C THR A 257 2.35 20.05 -11.01
N ASN A 258 1.04 19.83 -11.02
CA ASN A 258 0.43 18.60 -10.56
C ASN A 258 0.35 17.57 -11.72
N PRO A 259 0.94 16.37 -11.57
CA PRO A 259 0.89 15.32 -12.60
C PRO A 259 -0.53 14.96 -13.08
N LEU A 260 -1.54 15.04 -12.19
CA LEU A 260 -2.94 14.74 -12.54
C LEU A 260 -3.58 15.77 -13.48
N ARG A 261 -2.89 16.86 -13.85
CA ARG A 261 -3.40 17.84 -14.84
C ARG A 261 -3.76 17.21 -16.18
N VAL A 262 -3.11 16.10 -16.52
CA VAL A 262 -3.37 15.32 -17.73
C VAL A 262 -4.23 14.09 -17.44
N TRP A 263 -4.97 14.03 -16.34
CA TRP A 263 -5.81 12.86 -16.04
C TRP A 263 -6.85 12.61 -17.15
N SER A 264 -7.12 11.34 -17.45
CA SER A 264 -8.29 10.95 -18.27
C SER A 264 -8.76 9.57 -17.88
N ALA A 265 -10.07 9.39 -17.87
CA ALA A 265 -10.72 8.10 -17.64
C ALA A 265 -11.94 7.98 -18.55
N ARG A 266 -12.14 6.81 -19.16
CA ARG A 266 -13.28 6.51 -20.06
C ARG A 266 -13.54 7.58 -21.13
N GLY A 267 -12.47 8.06 -21.78
CA GLY A 267 -12.53 9.10 -22.81
C GLY A 267 -12.82 10.52 -22.30
N SER A 268 -13.02 10.72 -20.99
CA SER A 268 -13.21 12.03 -20.37
C SER A 268 -11.90 12.57 -19.82
N THR A 269 -11.48 13.76 -20.29
CA THR A 269 -10.27 14.44 -19.79
C THR A 269 -10.57 15.24 -18.52
N GLY A 270 -9.70 15.14 -17.51
CA GLY A 270 -9.82 15.82 -16.23
C GLY A 270 -10.70 15.07 -15.22
N ILE A 271 -10.67 15.52 -13.97
CA ILE A 271 -11.39 14.88 -12.85
C ILE A 271 -12.69 15.65 -12.59
N ALA A 272 -13.83 14.98 -12.75
CA ALA A 272 -15.16 15.54 -12.49
C ALA A 272 -15.58 15.19 -11.05
N ARG A 273 -15.40 16.14 -10.13
CA ARG A 273 -15.75 15.98 -8.72
C ARG A 273 -16.07 17.34 -8.10
N ARG A 274 -17.11 17.38 -7.27
CA ARG A 274 -17.44 18.54 -6.43
C ARG A 274 -17.81 18.10 -5.01
N PRO A 275 -17.11 18.52 -3.96
CA PRO A 275 -17.51 18.21 -2.59
C PRO A 275 -18.82 18.91 -2.22
N LEU A 276 -19.67 18.22 -1.46
CA LEU A 276 -20.92 18.77 -0.87
C LEU A 276 -20.72 19.21 0.59
N PHE A 277 -19.46 19.32 1.02
CA PHE A 277 -19.03 19.73 2.35
C PHE A 277 -17.80 20.66 2.24
N THR A 278 -17.47 21.36 3.32
CA THR A 278 -16.30 22.27 3.32
C THR A 278 -15.05 21.49 3.65
N THR A 279 -14.36 21.00 2.61
CA THR A 279 -13.20 20.11 2.73
C THR A 279 -12.11 20.58 3.70
N ALA A 280 -11.90 21.89 3.84
CA ALA A 280 -10.90 22.45 4.74
C ALA A 280 -11.29 22.43 6.23
N THR A 281 -12.59 22.38 6.55
CA THR A 281 -13.09 22.57 7.93
C THR A 281 -14.07 21.49 8.39
N SER A 282 -14.51 20.61 7.51
CA SER A 282 -15.39 19.48 7.83
C SER A 282 -14.98 18.23 7.05
N GLY A 283 -15.28 17.05 7.60
CA GLY A 283 -15.31 15.81 6.83
C GLY A 283 -16.53 15.71 5.93
N GLY A 284 -16.65 14.59 5.24
CA GLY A 284 -17.87 14.15 4.58
C GLY A 284 -18.99 13.92 5.59
N ILE A 285 -20.24 13.93 5.10
CA ILE A 285 -21.42 13.67 5.93
C ILE A 285 -21.53 12.15 6.10
N VAL A 286 -20.75 11.61 7.03
CA VAL A 286 -20.53 10.17 7.23
C VAL A 286 -20.46 9.81 8.71
N MET A 287 -20.62 8.53 9.02
CA MET A 287 -20.35 7.98 10.34
C MET A 287 -18.90 8.26 10.78
N ALA A 288 -18.72 8.77 11.99
CA ALA A 288 -17.40 9.04 12.56
C ALA A 288 -16.64 7.73 12.82
N GLU A 289 -15.31 7.73 12.66
CA GLU A 289 -14.48 6.53 12.85
C GLU A 289 -14.70 5.86 14.21
N ALA A 290 -14.92 6.65 15.27
CA ALA A 290 -15.20 6.13 16.61
C ALA A 290 -16.47 5.25 16.63
N ASP A 291 -17.52 5.67 15.93
CA ASP A 291 -18.78 4.93 15.83
C ASP A 291 -18.63 3.70 14.92
N VAL A 292 -17.85 3.82 13.83
CA VAL A 292 -17.52 2.67 12.96
C VAL A 292 -16.88 1.55 13.76
N MET A 293 -16.00 1.86 14.72
CA MET A 293 -15.33 0.85 15.55
C MET A 293 -16.30 0.12 16.50
N THR A 294 -17.49 0.66 16.72
CA THR A 294 -18.57 0.05 17.51
C THR A 294 -19.53 -0.80 16.67
N LEU A 295 -19.35 -0.86 15.35
CA LEU A 295 -20.15 -1.73 14.46
C LEU A 295 -19.89 -3.20 14.74
N GLY A 296 -20.64 -3.74 15.71
CA GLY A 296 -20.72 -5.13 16.11
C GLY A 296 -19.41 -5.81 16.50
N ALA A 297 -19.55 -7.04 17.02
CA ALA A 297 -18.42 -7.91 17.34
C ALA A 297 -18.10 -8.90 16.21
N THR A 298 -18.98 -9.00 15.21
CA THR A 298 -18.89 -9.96 14.11
C THR A 298 -18.75 -9.25 12.76
N PHE A 299 -18.14 -9.92 11.78
CA PHE A 299 -18.00 -9.39 10.42
C PHE A 299 -19.36 -9.07 9.77
N THR A 300 -20.39 -9.87 10.06
CA THR A 300 -21.76 -9.65 9.56
C THR A 300 -22.30 -8.28 9.96
N ASP A 301 -22.03 -7.85 11.19
CA ASP A 301 -22.45 -6.54 11.68
C ASP A 301 -21.51 -5.44 11.18
N PHE A 302 -20.20 -5.70 11.13
CA PHE A 302 -19.22 -4.71 10.70
C PHE A 302 -19.38 -4.32 9.23
N ARG A 303 -19.63 -5.29 8.35
CA ARG A 303 -19.69 -5.07 6.89
C ARG A 303 -20.83 -4.14 6.45
N ILE A 304 -21.78 -3.79 7.34
CA ILE A 304 -22.78 -2.75 7.04
C ILE A 304 -22.15 -1.40 6.74
N MET A 305 -20.86 -1.23 7.11
CA MET A 305 -20.02 -0.10 6.77
C MET A 305 -19.94 0.21 5.26
N GLU A 306 -20.27 -0.77 4.39
CA GLU A 306 -20.46 -0.58 2.95
C GLU A 306 -21.49 0.53 2.64
N ASN A 307 -22.53 0.69 3.47
CA ASN A 307 -23.50 1.77 3.32
C ASN A 307 -22.96 3.09 3.89
N ASP A 308 -22.66 3.10 5.19
CA ASP A 308 -22.14 4.27 5.91
C ASP A 308 -21.06 3.75 6.86
N PRO A 309 -19.79 4.19 6.71
CA PRO A 309 -19.36 5.42 6.02
C PRO A 309 -18.97 5.32 4.55
N HIS A 310 -18.81 4.13 3.96
CA HIS A 310 -18.30 4.02 2.59
C HIS A 310 -19.22 4.68 1.55
N GLY A 311 -20.47 4.24 1.44
CA GLY A 311 -21.42 4.77 0.47
C GLY A 311 -21.72 6.25 0.73
N ALA A 312 -21.85 6.63 2.00
CA ALA A 312 -22.01 8.02 2.43
C ALA A 312 -20.82 8.91 1.99
N ALA A 313 -19.58 8.40 2.05
CA ALA A 313 -18.40 9.11 1.56
C ALA A 313 -18.47 9.32 0.03
N HIS A 314 -18.87 8.31 -0.74
CA HIS A 314 -19.05 8.45 -2.20
C HIS A 314 -20.06 9.54 -2.56
N VAL A 315 -21.22 9.56 -1.89
CA VAL A 315 -22.30 10.53 -2.18
C VAL A 315 -22.15 11.87 -1.45
N SER A 316 -21.06 12.06 -0.69
CA SER A 316 -20.65 13.38 -0.17
C SER A 316 -20.05 14.30 -1.25
N PHE A 317 -20.09 13.84 -2.51
CA PHE A 317 -19.66 14.57 -3.69
C PHE A 317 -20.77 14.57 -4.76
N GLU A 318 -20.57 15.41 -5.78
CA GLU A 318 -21.06 15.17 -7.13
C GLU A 318 -19.89 14.72 -8.03
N GLY A 319 -20.21 14.12 -9.18
CA GLY A 319 -19.24 13.75 -10.20
C GLY A 319 -19.13 12.24 -10.38
N THR A 320 -18.08 11.77 -11.04
CA THR A 320 -17.94 10.33 -11.37
C THR A 320 -17.81 9.46 -10.13
N ILE A 321 -17.26 9.99 -9.04
CA ILE A 321 -17.06 9.26 -7.78
C ILE A 321 -18.36 8.77 -7.13
N THR A 322 -19.53 9.31 -7.51
CA THR A 322 -20.82 8.93 -6.89
C THR A 322 -21.46 7.68 -7.48
N ASP A 323 -21.05 7.27 -8.69
CA ASP A 323 -21.67 6.15 -9.42
C ASP A 323 -20.74 4.93 -9.41
N PRO A 324 -21.16 3.76 -8.91
CA PRO A 324 -20.31 2.59 -8.81
C PRO A 324 -19.60 2.21 -10.12
N GLY A 325 -20.25 2.34 -11.29
CA GLY A 325 -19.64 1.95 -12.57
C GLY A 325 -18.60 2.94 -13.11
N THR A 326 -18.54 4.14 -12.54
CA THR A 326 -17.63 5.21 -12.97
C THR A 326 -16.71 5.74 -11.87
N ALA A 327 -16.92 5.33 -10.61
CA ALA A 327 -16.25 5.91 -9.45
C ALA A 327 -14.73 5.73 -9.49
N SER A 328 -14.25 4.57 -9.95
CA SER A 328 -12.81 4.31 -10.16
C SER A 328 -12.17 5.23 -11.20
N GLY A 329 -12.94 5.97 -12.00
CA GLY A 329 -12.44 7.01 -12.89
C GLY A 329 -11.89 8.25 -12.17
N ASP A 330 -12.23 8.45 -10.90
CA ASP A 330 -11.67 9.49 -10.05
C ASP A 330 -10.52 8.91 -9.19
N PRO A 331 -9.30 9.47 -9.21
CA PRO A 331 -8.17 8.95 -8.42
C PRO A 331 -8.42 8.96 -6.90
N LEU A 332 -9.32 9.81 -6.39
CA LEU A 332 -9.69 9.82 -4.97
C LEU A 332 -10.39 8.53 -4.53
N PHE A 333 -11.02 7.80 -5.46
CA PHE A 333 -11.62 6.48 -5.19
C PHE A 333 -10.68 5.58 -4.39
N PHE A 334 -9.42 5.48 -4.83
CA PHE A 334 -8.46 4.58 -4.20
C PHE A 334 -8.04 5.05 -2.81
N MET A 335 -8.00 6.36 -2.57
CA MET A 335 -7.72 6.90 -1.23
C MET A 335 -8.92 6.72 -0.27
N LEU A 336 -10.15 6.82 -0.80
CA LEU A 336 -11.38 6.53 -0.07
C LEU A 336 -11.40 5.05 0.34
N HIS A 337 -11.19 4.13 -0.62
CA HIS A 337 -11.17 2.69 -0.35
C HIS A 337 -9.96 2.26 0.49
N CYS A 338 -8.85 2.99 0.44
CA CYS A 338 -7.73 2.80 1.36
C CYS A 338 -8.14 3.11 2.81
N ASN A 339 -9.00 4.11 3.05
CA ASN A 339 -9.56 4.35 4.39
C ASN A 339 -10.62 3.31 4.78
N VAL A 340 -11.45 2.84 3.85
CA VAL A 340 -12.36 1.70 4.09
C VAL A 340 -11.58 0.48 4.56
N ASP A 341 -10.49 0.15 3.85
CA ASP A 341 -9.64 -0.98 4.21
C ASP A 341 -8.92 -0.75 5.55
N ARG A 342 -8.46 0.48 5.83
CA ARG A 342 -7.90 0.88 7.13
C ARG A 342 -8.88 0.65 8.27
N LEU A 343 -10.14 1.06 8.10
CA LEU A 343 -11.19 0.87 9.10
C LEU A 343 -11.43 -0.61 9.37
N TRP A 344 -11.47 -1.45 8.31
CA TRP A 344 -11.57 -2.90 8.48
C TRP A 344 -10.34 -3.48 9.19
N ALA A 345 -9.13 -3.10 8.78
CA ALA A 345 -7.88 -3.49 9.41
C ALA A 345 -7.83 -3.13 10.90
N LYS A 346 -8.33 -1.93 11.26
CA LYS A 346 -8.45 -1.47 12.66
C LYS A 346 -9.44 -2.32 13.44
N TRP A 347 -10.62 -2.58 12.88
CA TRP A 347 -11.63 -3.45 13.49
C TRP A 347 -11.10 -4.87 13.72
N GLN A 348 -10.39 -5.45 12.74
CA GLN A 348 -9.74 -6.76 12.85
C GLN A 348 -8.72 -6.77 13.99
N MET A 349 -7.88 -5.73 14.07
CA MET A 349 -6.85 -5.63 15.10
C MET A 349 -7.46 -5.54 16.51
N LEU A 350 -8.47 -4.68 16.70
CA LEU A 350 -9.16 -4.50 17.98
C LEU A 350 -9.77 -5.79 18.53
N ARG A 351 -10.13 -6.73 17.64
CA ARG A 351 -10.81 -7.98 17.98
C ARG A 351 -9.95 -9.23 17.79
N ASN A 352 -8.71 -9.06 17.31
CA ASN A 352 -7.81 -10.15 16.92
C ASN A 352 -8.43 -11.14 15.91
N LEU A 353 -9.13 -10.63 14.90
CA LEU A 353 -9.90 -11.42 13.92
C LEU A 353 -9.15 -11.52 12.58
N PHE A 354 -8.22 -12.49 12.50
CA PHE A 354 -7.37 -12.75 11.33
C PHE A 354 -7.55 -14.15 10.73
N THR A 355 -8.31 -15.02 11.39
CA THR A 355 -8.52 -16.41 10.96
C THR A 355 -9.69 -16.48 9.99
N ALA A 356 -9.45 -16.74 8.72
CA ALA A 356 -10.48 -16.73 7.68
C ALA A 356 -11.61 -17.77 7.86
N THR A 357 -11.38 -18.83 8.63
CA THR A 357 -12.40 -19.83 8.99
C THR A 357 -13.20 -19.48 10.25
N ASP A 358 -12.83 -18.40 10.96
CA ASP A 358 -13.61 -17.87 12.06
C ASP A 358 -14.78 -17.05 11.50
N VAL A 359 -16.01 -17.48 11.81
CA VAL A 359 -17.24 -16.82 11.38
C VAL A 359 -17.35 -15.38 11.89
N ASN A 360 -16.69 -15.06 13.01
CA ASN A 360 -16.62 -13.69 13.50
C ASN A 360 -15.70 -12.83 12.65
N ALA A 361 -14.60 -13.39 12.12
CA ALA A 361 -13.66 -12.67 11.26
C ALA A 361 -14.20 -12.49 9.84
N TYR A 362 -14.92 -13.49 9.35
CA TYR A 362 -15.56 -13.45 8.05
C TYR A 362 -16.70 -14.47 7.94
N ALA A 363 -17.89 -14.00 7.58
CA ALA A 363 -19.08 -14.83 7.46
C ALA A 363 -19.57 -14.86 5.99
N PRO A 364 -19.43 -15.98 5.26
CA PRO A 364 -20.03 -16.13 3.94
C PRO A 364 -21.56 -16.17 4.03
N THR A 365 -22.26 -15.89 2.93
CA THR A 365 -23.73 -15.95 2.90
C THR A 365 -24.25 -17.37 3.21
N PRO A 366 -25.24 -17.54 4.11
CA PRO A 366 -25.66 -18.87 4.55
C PRO A 366 -26.52 -19.67 3.55
N THR A 367 -27.21 -19.03 2.60
CA THR A 367 -28.33 -19.67 1.86
C THR A 367 -28.09 -19.87 0.35
N THR A 368 -27.31 -19.00 -0.28
CA THR A 368 -26.76 -19.17 -1.63
C THR A 368 -25.38 -18.53 -1.62
N ARG A 369 -24.34 -19.30 -1.94
CA ARG A 369 -22.95 -18.82 -1.93
C ARG A 369 -22.53 -18.50 -3.37
N PRO A 370 -22.74 -17.26 -3.85
CA PRO A 370 -22.16 -16.89 -5.13
C PRO A 370 -20.63 -17.02 -5.06
N ILE A 371 -20.03 -17.40 -6.19
CA ILE A 371 -18.59 -17.67 -6.29
C ILE A 371 -17.83 -16.41 -5.86
N GLY A 372 -16.77 -16.56 -5.08
CA GLY A 372 -15.97 -15.43 -4.59
C GLY A 372 -16.37 -14.96 -3.19
N ASP A 373 -17.35 -15.60 -2.55
CA ASP A 373 -17.73 -15.27 -1.17
C ASP A 373 -17.10 -16.20 -0.15
N ALA A 374 -16.56 -17.37 -0.52
CA ALA A 374 -15.93 -18.27 0.46
C ALA A 374 -14.48 -17.87 0.74
N PRO A 375 -13.96 -18.13 1.97
CA PRO A 375 -12.53 -17.96 2.28
C PRO A 375 -11.57 -18.63 1.28
N GLY A 376 -11.95 -19.79 0.72
CA GLY A 376 -11.12 -20.51 -0.26
C GLY A 376 -11.37 -20.11 -1.72
N ASP A 377 -12.35 -19.25 -2.00
CA ASP A 377 -12.65 -18.84 -3.37
C ASP A 377 -11.62 -17.82 -3.85
N THR A 378 -11.17 -17.99 -5.10
CA THR A 378 -10.45 -16.94 -5.82
C THR A 378 -11.43 -15.86 -6.29
N MET A 379 -10.98 -14.61 -6.29
CA MET A 379 -11.82 -13.47 -6.67
C MET A 379 -11.62 -13.09 -8.14
N TRP A 380 -12.72 -12.71 -8.80
CA TRP A 380 -12.67 -12.03 -10.11
C TRP A 380 -12.14 -10.60 -9.89
N PRO A 381 -11.37 -10.00 -10.81
CA PRO A 381 -10.95 -10.56 -12.11
C PRO A 381 -9.68 -11.40 -12.05
N TRP A 382 -8.97 -11.45 -10.92
CA TRP A 382 -7.64 -12.05 -10.81
C TRP A 382 -7.56 -13.54 -11.15
N ASN A 383 -8.67 -14.26 -11.03
CA ASN A 383 -8.76 -15.67 -11.42
C ASN A 383 -8.96 -15.91 -12.93
N GLY A 384 -9.17 -14.85 -13.73
CA GLY A 384 -9.37 -14.95 -15.18
C GLY A 384 -10.67 -15.63 -15.61
N VAL A 385 -11.59 -15.91 -14.70
CA VAL A 385 -12.84 -16.62 -14.99
C VAL A 385 -13.84 -15.65 -15.61
N THR A 386 -14.32 -15.94 -16.82
CA THR A 386 -15.29 -15.10 -17.54
C THR A 386 -16.56 -15.88 -17.89
N GLY A 387 -17.68 -15.17 -18.03
CA GLY A 387 -18.96 -15.74 -18.45
C GLY A 387 -19.89 -16.07 -17.28
N SER A 388 -21.20 -16.09 -17.57
CA SER A 388 -22.28 -16.16 -16.58
C SER A 388 -22.01 -17.22 -15.48
N PRO A 389 -22.06 -16.85 -14.18
CA PRO A 389 -22.58 -15.58 -13.65
C PRO A 389 -21.58 -14.40 -13.65
N ARG A 390 -20.31 -14.61 -13.98
CA ARG A 390 -19.27 -13.56 -14.01
C ARG A 390 -19.43 -12.64 -15.23
N PRO A 391 -18.83 -11.44 -15.20
CA PRO A 391 -18.67 -10.60 -16.39
C PRO A 391 -18.03 -11.35 -17.57
N SER A 392 -18.30 -10.87 -18.78
CA SER A 392 -17.76 -11.46 -20.02
C SER A 392 -16.26 -11.22 -20.21
N SER A 393 -15.66 -10.34 -19.42
CA SER A 393 -14.24 -10.04 -19.38
C SER A 393 -13.69 -10.26 -17.96
N ALA A 394 -12.36 -10.39 -17.86
CA ALA A 394 -11.63 -10.35 -16.59
C ALA A 394 -10.45 -9.37 -16.78
N PRO A 395 -10.70 -8.06 -16.64
CA PRO A 395 -9.68 -7.03 -16.89
C PRO A 395 -8.51 -7.15 -15.91
N GLY A 396 -7.30 -6.79 -16.35
CA GLY A 396 -6.11 -6.65 -15.49
C GLY A 396 -5.36 -7.94 -15.24
N GLY A 397 -6.02 -9.09 -15.33
CA GLY A 397 -5.38 -10.39 -15.15
C GLY A 397 -4.95 -10.64 -13.71
N ALA A 398 -3.88 -11.44 -13.53
CA ALA A 398 -3.43 -11.89 -12.23
C ALA A 398 -2.82 -10.75 -11.39
N MET A 399 -2.92 -10.86 -10.06
CA MET A 399 -2.38 -9.85 -9.15
C MET A 399 -0.86 -9.68 -9.32
N PRO A 400 -0.36 -8.44 -9.52
CA PRO A 400 1.07 -8.20 -9.67
C PRO A 400 1.86 -8.70 -8.45
N GLN A 401 3.03 -9.29 -8.71
CA GLN A 401 3.92 -9.85 -7.69
C GLN A 401 5.17 -8.98 -7.58
N LEU A 402 5.57 -8.63 -6.35
CA LEU A 402 6.80 -7.86 -6.16
C LEU A 402 8.01 -8.79 -6.07
N ALA A 403 9.19 -8.25 -6.36
CA ALA A 403 10.45 -8.97 -6.24
C ALA A 403 10.75 -9.50 -4.81
N PHE A 404 10.06 -8.97 -3.80
CA PHE A 404 10.26 -9.28 -2.39
C PHE A 404 8.99 -9.82 -1.70
N THR A 405 7.91 -10.06 -2.45
CA THR A 405 6.75 -10.76 -1.89
C THR A 405 5.99 -11.55 -2.96
N SER A 406 5.73 -12.81 -2.62
CA SER A 406 4.84 -13.72 -3.34
C SER A 406 3.40 -13.68 -2.83
N LYS A 407 3.06 -12.68 -2.00
CA LYS A 407 1.77 -12.56 -1.32
C LYS A 407 1.04 -11.23 -1.63
N PRO A 408 -0.29 -11.29 -1.81
CA PRO A 408 -1.10 -12.51 -1.89
C PRO A 408 -0.82 -13.25 -3.21
N SER A 409 -1.37 -14.46 -3.35
CA SER A 409 -1.20 -15.23 -4.58
C SER A 409 -1.70 -14.47 -5.83
N PRO A 410 -1.17 -14.77 -7.03
CA PRO A 410 -1.63 -14.13 -8.27
C PRO A 410 -3.14 -14.30 -8.51
N GLN A 411 -3.73 -15.40 -8.03
CA GLN A 411 -5.17 -15.63 -8.00
C GLN A 411 -5.67 -15.46 -6.56
N VAL A 412 -5.67 -14.21 -6.08
CA VAL A 412 -5.99 -13.87 -4.69
C VAL A 412 -7.30 -14.51 -4.23
N THR A 413 -7.23 -15.16 -3.07
CA THR A 413 -8.41 -15.71 -2.40
C THR A 413 -8.95 -14.74 -1.36
N VAL A 414 -10.23 -14.88 -1.01
CA VAL A 414 -10.85 -14.13 0.10
C VAL A 414 -10.04 -14.31 1.39
N GLY A 415 -9.64 -15.54 1.72
CA GLY A 415 -8.90 -15.88 2.92
C GLY A 415 -7.55 -15.19 3.03
N GLU A 416 -6.84 -15.04 1.91
CA GLU A 416 -5.56 -14.31 1.87
C GLU A 416 -5.73 -12.82 2.20
N THR A 417 -6.87 -12.22 1.88
CA THR A 417 -7.11 -10.81 2.23
C THR A 417 -7.43 -10.61 3.71
N ILE A 418 -7.97 -11.63 4.39
CA ILE A 418 -8.34 -11.55 5.81
C ILE A 418 -7.08 -11.52 6.69
N ASP A 419 -6.12 -12.43 6.45
CA ASP A 419 -4.85 -12.47 7.19
C ASP A 419 -3.77 -11.57 6.56
N TYR A 420 -4.09 -10.30 6.32
CA TYR A 420 -3.17 -9.38 5.63
C TYR A 420 -1.86 -9.14 6.41
N LEU A 421 -1.85 -9.35 7.72
CA LEU A 421 -0.67 -9.23 8.57
C LEU A 421 0.14 -10.52 8.66
N GLY A 422 -0.34 -11.65 8.13
CA GLY A 422 0.34 -12.93 8.25
C GLY A 422 0.37 -13.51 9.66
N LYS A 423 -0.60 -13.16 10.50
CA LYS A 423 -0.69 -13.65 11.89
C LYS A 423 -0.96 -15.16 11.98
N THR A 424 -1.62 -15.74 10.98
CA THR A 424 -1.91 -17.18 10.92
C THR A 424 -0.93 -17.93 10.03
N GLN A 425 -0.46 -17.31 8.95
CA GLN A 425 0.42 -17.95 7.95
C GLN A 425 1.91 -17.67 8.15
N GLY A 426 2.27 -16.72 9.04
CA GLY A 426 3.66 -16.29 9.23
C GLY A 426 4.23 -15.49 8.05
N ASN A 427 3.37 -14.96 7.17
CA ASN A 427 3.77 -14.12 6.05
C ASN A 427 2.66 -13.10 5.71
N SER A 428 2.99 -11.82 5.68
CA SER A 428 2.02 -10.74 5.46
C SER A 428 1.76 -10.50 3.96
N ASN A 429 0.72 -9.72 3.64
CA ASN A 429 0.52 -9.18 2.29
C ASN A 429 1.33 -7.91 2.02
N PHE A 430 2.24 -7.53 2.94
CA PHE A 430 3.20 -6.43 2.81
C PHE A 430 2.60 -5.07 2.47
N PHE A 431 1.57 -4.71 3.24
CA PHE A 431 1.09 -3.36 3.42
C PHE A 431 0.67 -3.17 4.88
N ASN A 432 0.76 -1.93 5.37
CA ASN A 432 0.42 -1.55 6.74
C ASN A 432 -0.08 -0.10 6.75
N TYR A 433 -0.68 0.33 7.85
CA TYR A 433 -1.14 1.70 8.07
C TYR A 433 -0.27 2.37 9.13
N ASP A 434 0.00 3.66 8.94
CA ASP A 434 0.83 4.47 9.85
C ASP A 434 0.31 4.49 11.29
N ASP A 435 -1.01 4.34 11.48
CA ASP A 435 -1.68 4.38 12.77
C ASP A 435 -2.12 2.99 13.29
N LEU A 436 -1.77 1.90 12.58
CA LEU A 436 -2.04 0.53 13.00
C LEU A 436 -0.73 -0.25 13.20
N PRO A 437 -0.16 -0.24 14.42
CA PRO A 437 1.05 -0.99 14.70
C PRO A 437 0.80 -2.50 14.60
N PHE A 438 1.84 -3.26 14.30
CA PHE A 438 1.80 -4.70 14.46
C PHE A 438 1.91 -5.05 15.95
N VAL A 439 0.80 -5.51 16.55
CA VAL A 439 0.70 -5.92 17.96
C VAL A 439 0.56 -7.43 18.12
#